data_AF-A0A2V9LIA5-F1
#
_entry.id   AF-A0A2V9LIA5-F1
#
_cell.length_a   1.000
_cell.length_b   1.000
_cell.length_c   1.000
_cell.angle_alpha   90.00
_cell.angle_beta   90.00
_cell.angle_gamma   90.00
#
_symmetry.space_group_name_H-M   'P 1'
#
loop_
_entity.id
_entity.type
_entity.pdbx_description
1 polymer ?
#
loop_
_entity_poly.entity_id
_entity_poly.type
_entity_poly.pdbx_seq_one_letter_code
_entity_poly.pdbx_strand_id
1 'polypeptide(L)'
;MNFNLPDRIKTTPLVLLTAIFLTIGFLASGVAFFYPLEIETRESTVWLCVLASQQGINIYDHSRVAFVNMNHGPFDPLFKFAVATMFPFLESWQVTRFAVFLLPFVFLFVTFKLAGKSPGRTRLNVLFLAATGYLFLLLSAKDVILLGRSDATVAVLFLLLAYASTAFSPRTKLRAGTHGFICGVLGTSVMLTNWRAVPPVIAVLLFALWTYRQTDRAPGKLGRYYALSCIGASLVMSALILHYLFDFNLTLYYKHFFGFYSHGAGWVSSNSRGLVPFGDSYDHSMFSFLKSLFYPAADTITLKGGPLLLALVAYLFIPRKADSANKAWSLLSLSVLAFCVMAYYLQFYGGGPHYFVPFFILLWFFLCRNFSRMAPARLTLLGVCMLALVCVNYRTVLLPTLKRGIKIQRAYDFMTSVRSLQDSNTILSEDTFLFRRSRHGESIDMGDTVSAFRRTGYYGDEFNKTVDRHFERTKS
;
A
#
# COMPACT_ATOMS: atom_id res chain seq x y z
N MET A 1 18.03 -31.64 33.69
CA MET A 1 19.23 -31.67 32.82
C MET A 1 19.23 -30.44 31.92
N ASN A 2 20.13 -29.49 32.15
CA ASN A 2 20.38 -28.39 31.23
C ASN A 2 21.36 -28.88 30.16
N PHE A 3 20.85 -29.33 29.01
CA PHE A 3 21.70 -29.60 27.85
C PHE A 3 22.20 -28.27 27.30
N ASN A 4 23.43 -27.92 27.64
CA ASN A 4 24.09 -26.73 27.13
C ASN A 4 24.60 -27.05 25.71
N LEU A 5 23.70 -26.97 24.73
CA LEU A 5 24.04 -27.14 23.32
C LEU A 5 25.07 -26.07 22.89
N PRO A 6 26.04 -26.42 22.02
CA PRO A 6 26.97 -25.45 21.43
C PRO A 6 26.23 -24.29 20.77
N ASP A 7 26.74 -23.07 20.92
CA ASP A 7 26.07 -21.85 20.40
C ASP A 7 25.84 -21.90 18.89
N ARG A 8 26.67 -22.64 18.12
CA ARG A 8 26.44 -22.91 16.68
C ARG A 8 25.11 -23.63 16.41
N ILE A 9 24.73 -24.60 17.25
CA ILE A 9 23.49 -25.37 17.08
C ILE A 9 22.28 -24.50 17.41
N LYS A 10 22.39 -23.58 18.38
CA LYS A 10 21.32 -22.66 18.78
C LYS A 10 20.98 -21.63 17.68
N THR A 11 21.94 -21.25 16.84
CA THR A 11 21.74 -20.23 15.78
C THR A 11 21.38 -20.82 14.41
N THR A 12 21.63 -22.11 14.18
CA THR A 12 21.39 -22.76 12.87
C THR A 12 19.95 -22.65 12.37
N PRO A 13 18.90 -22.86 13.20
CA PRO A 13 17.52 -22.70 12.75
C PRO A 13 17.18 -21.26 12.31
N LEU A 14 17.73 -20.26 13.01
CA LEU A 14 17.48 -18.85 12.70
C LEU A 14 18.14 -18.45 11.37
N VAL A 15 19.33 -18.98 11.06
CA VAL A 15 19.99 -18.81 9.76
C VAL A 15 19.12 -19.36 8.64
N LEU A 16 18.64 -20.60 8.79
CA LEU A 16 17.80 -21.25 7.80
C LEU A 16 16.49 -20.48 7.57
N LEU A 17 15.79 -20.11 8.66
CA LEU A 17 14.57 -19.31 8.58
C LEU A 17 14.80 -17.98 7.87
N THR A 18 15.91 -17.30 8.19
CA THR A 18 16.28 -16.04 7.52
C THR A 18 16.47 -16.23 6.02
N ALA A 19 17.20 -17.28 5.62
CA ALA A 19 17.42 -17.57 4.21
C ALA A 19 16.11 -17.87 3.48
N ILE A 20 15.23 -18.69 4.07
CA ILE A 20 13.90 -19.01 3.52
C ILE A 20 13.07 -17.73 3.36
N PHE A 21 13.04 -16.89 4.38
CA PHE A 21 12.22 -15.67 4.39
C PHE A 21 12.69 -14.63 3.39
N LEU A 22 14.00 -14.43 3.29
CA LEU A 22 14.59 -13.57 2.26
C LEU A 22 14.27 -14.11 0.87
N THR A 23 14.42 -15.42 0.66
CA THR A 23 14.14 -16.07 -0.63
C THR A 23 12.69 -15.87 -1.03
N ILE A 24 11.73 -16.15 -0.15
CA ILE A 24 10.30 -15.93 -0.41
C ILE A 24 10.03 -14.46 -0.72
N GLY A 25 10.54 -13.54 0.11
CA GLY A 25 10.30 -12.11 -0.05
C GLY A 25 10.85 -11.55 -1.36
N PHE A 26 12.13 -11.78 -1.62
CA PHE A 26 12.78 -11.27 -2.84
C PHE A 26 12.27 -11.94 -4.10
N LEU A 27 11.98 -13.25 -4.09
CA LEU A 27 11.39 -13.90 -5.26
C LEU A 27 9.97 -13.40 -5.53
N ALA A 28 9.13 -13.24 -4.50
CA ALA A 28 7.76 -12.73 -4.69
C ALA A 28 7.77 -11.32 -5.31
N SER A 29 8.58 -10.43 -4.73
CA SER A 29 8.74 -9.05 -5.18
C SER A 29 9.37 -8.96 -6.58
N GLY A 30 10.46 -9.69 -6.82
CA GLY A 30 11.18 -9.67 -8.09
C GLY A 30 10.39 -10.29 -9.24
N VAL A 31 9.79 -11.48 -9.04
CA VAL A 31 8.97 -12.12 -10.07
C VAL A 31 7.75 -11.25 -10.40
N ALA A 32 7.09 -10.65 -9.40
CA ALA A 32 5.98 -9.73 -9.66
C ALA A 32 6.43 -8.51 -10.46
N PHE A 33 7.57 -7.92 -10.14
CA PHE A 33 8.12 -6.76 -10.85
C PHE A 33 8.41 -7.05 -12.34
N PHE A 34 8.95 -8.23 -12.66
CA PHE A 34 9.27 -8.59 -14.05
C PHE A 34 8.10 -9.21 -14.82
N TYR A 35 7.05 -9.69 -14.16
CA TYR A 35 5.93 -10.33 -14.84
C TYR A 35 5.05 -9.30 -15.59
N PRO A 36 4.88 -9.37 -16.92
CA PRO A 36 4.34 -8.24 -17.68
C PRO A 36 2.83 -8.05 -17.58
N LEU A 37 2.08 -9.05 -17.12
CA LEU A 37 0.61 -8.97 -17.07
C LEU A 37 0.14 -8.54 -15.68
N GLU A 38 -0.86 -7.68 -15.62
CA GLU A 38 -1.63 -7.41 -14.39
C GLU A 38 -2.89 -8.29 -14.33
N ILE A 39 -3.40 -8.47 -13.11
CA ILE A 39 -4.64 -9.22 -12.86
C ILE A 39 -5.84 -8.29 -12.73
N GLU A 40 -5.60 -7.04 -12.34
CA GLU A 40 -6.64 -6.08 -12.05
C GLU A 40 -6.65 -4.96 -13.09
N THR A 41 -7.86 -4.49 -13.35
CA THR A 41 -8.21 -3.51 -14.37
C THR A 41 -7.54 -2.14 -14.07
N ARG A 42 -7.46 -1.75 -12.80
CA ARG A 42 -7.13 -0.40 -12.31
C ARG A 42 -5.75 0.13 -12.70
N GLU A 43 -4.80 -0.75 -12.96
CA GLU A 43 -3.39 -0.44 -13.20
C GLU A 43 -3.16 0.26 -14.54
N SER A 44 -4.03 -0.01 -15.52
CA SER A 44 -4.00 0.60 -16.83
C SER A 44 -4.40 2.07 -16.81
N THR A 45 -5.41 2.44 -16.03
CA THR A 45 -5.80 3.85 -15.83
C THR A 45 -4.68 4.65 -15.14
N VAL A 46 -3.96 4.02 -14.21
CA VAL A 46 -2.78 4.65 -13.61
C VAL A 46 -1.70 4.90 -14.64
N TRP A 47 -1.38 3.91 -15.47
CA TRP A 47 -0.37 4.06 -16.50
C TRP A 47 -0.75 5.13 -17.54
N LEU A 48 -2.02 5.21 -17.91
CA LEU A 48 -2.49 6.30 -18.76
C LEU A 48 -2.30 7.68 -18.13
N CYS A 49 -2.53 7.82 -16.81
CA CYS A 49 -2.23 9.05 -16.10
C CYS A 49 -0.75 9.43 -16.21
N VAL A 50 0.15 8.44 -16.13
CA VAL A 50 1.59 8.64 -16.34
C VAL A 50 1.88 9.12 -17.76
N LEU A 51 1.33 8.45 -18.78
CA LEU A 51 1.52 8.83 -20.18
C LEU A 51 0.97 10.23 -20.50
N ALA A 52 -0.19 10.60 -19.94
CA ALA A 52 -0.76 11.93 -20.09
C ALA A 52 0.12 13.00 -19.41
N SER A 53 0.63 12.71 -18.21
CA SER A 53 1.53 13.61 -17.48
C SER A 53 2.84 13.84 -18.22
N GLN A 54 3.40 12.81 -18.88
CA GLN A 54 4.58 12.93 -19.75
C GLN A 54 4.36 13.89 -20.93
N GLN A 55 3.12 14.09 -21.36
CA GLN A 55 2.75 15.04 -22.43
C GLN A 55 2.24 16.39 -21.90
N GLY A 56 2.34 16.65 -20.58
CA GLY A 56 1.83 17.88 -19.97
C GLY A 56 0.29 17.98 -20.00
N ILE A 57 -0.41 16.85 -19.98
CA ILE A 57 -1.87 16.79 -20.03
C ILE A 57 -2.39 16.40 -18.65
N ASN A 58 -3.15 17.30 -18.04
CA ASN A 58 -3.87 17.00 -16.81
C ASN A 58 -5.06 16.07 -17.14
N ILE A 59 -5.08 14.87 -16.56
CA ILE A 59 -6.16 13.89 -16.81
C ILE A 59 -7.51 14.30 -16.24
N TYR A 60 -7.54 15.29 -15.34
CA TYR A 60 -8.78 15.80 -14.76
C TYR A 60 -9.34 17.00 -15.55
N ASP A 61 -8.67 17.45 -16.61
CA ASP A 61 -9.19 18.45 -17.53
C ASP A 61 -10.16 17.81 -18.55
N HIS A 62 -11.44 17.83 -18.20
CA HIS A 62 -12.50 17.24 -19.00
C HIS A 62 -12.78 17.93 -20.34
N SER A 63 -12.22 19.12 -20.60
CA SER A 63 -12.26 19.74 -21.93
C SER A 63 -11.35 19.04 -22.94
N ARG A 64 -10.33 18.33 -22.43
CA ARG A 64 -9.31 17.62 -23.23
C ARG A 64 -9.48 16.11 -23.17
N VAL A 65 -9.83 15.59 -22.00
CA VAL A 65 -9.88 14.14 -21.75
C VAL A 65 -11.00 13.73 -20.80
N ALA A 66 -11.74 12.68 -21.17
CA ALA A 66 -12.81 12.11 -20.36
C ALA A 66 -12.31 10.82 -19.69
N PHE A 67 -11.51 11.00 -18.64
CA PHE A 67 -10.92 9.92 -17.87
C PHE A 67 -11.70 9.71 -16.59
N VAL A 68 -11.86 8.46 -16.21
CA VAL A 68 -12.60 8.06 -15.03
C VAL A 68 -11.64 7.33 -14.10
N ASN A 69 -11.18 8.04 -13.07
CA ASN A 69 -10.18 7.51 -12.18
C ASN A 69 -10.80 6.59 -11.13
N MET A 70 -10.36 5.33 -11.06
CA MET A 70 -10.70 4.38 -10.00
C MET A 70 -9.67 4.34 -8.85
N ASN A 71 -8.64 5.19 -8.90
CA ASN A 71 -7.60 5.21 -7.87
C ASN A 71 -8.10 5.79 -6.55
N HIS A 72 -7.54 5.28 -5.45
CA HIS A 72 -7.87 5.72 -4.09
C HIS A 72 -7.31 7.11 -3.71
N GLY A 73 -6.60 7.78 -4.63
CA GLY A 73 -6.07 9.14 -4.42
C GLY A 73 -5.16 9.63 -5.56
N PRO A 74 -4.88 10.95 -5.63
CA PRO A 74 -4.13 11.58 -6.72
C PRO A 74 -2.61 11.38 -6.66
N PHE A 75 -2.04 10.96 -5.53
CA PHE A 75 -0.58 10.92 -5.36
C PHE A 75 0.07 9.69 -6.02
N ASP A 76 -0.59 8.54 -6.05
CA ASP A 76 -0.01 7.31 -6.61
C ASP A 76 0.39 7.45 -8.10
N PRO A 77 -0.46 8.03 -8.98
CA PRO A 77 -0.05 8.30 -10.35
C PRO A 77 1.10 9.31 -10.46
N LEU A 78 1.16 10.33 -9.60
CA LEU A 78 2.28 11.28 -9.58
C LEU A 78 3.60 10.62 -9.17
N PHE A 79 3.55 9.72 -8.17
CA PHE A 79 4.71 8.93 -7.78
C PHE A 79 5.20 8.05 -8.94
N LYS A 80 4.29 7.38 -9.65
CA LYS A 80 4.62 6.55 -10.81
C LYS A 80 5.12 7.37 -12.00
N PHE A 81 4.59 8.57 -12.19
CA PHE A 81 5.11 9.53 -13.17
C PHE A 81 6.55 9.93 -12.85
N ALA A 82 6.86 10.21 -11.58
CA ALA A 82 8.23 10.48 -11.16
C ALA A 82 9.15 9.26 -11.41
N VAL A 83 8.69 8.04 -11.13
CA VAL A 83 9.43 6.80 -11.42
C VAL A 83 9.69 6.66 -12.92
N ALA A 84 8.67 6.80 -13.77
CA ALA A 84 8.83 6.71 -15.23
C ALA A 84 9.78 7.79 -15.78
N THR A 85 9.78 8.98 -15.19
CA THR A 85 10.67 10.08 -15.57
C THR A 85 12.12 9.81 -15.15
N MET A 86 12.34 9.29 -13.93
CA MET A 86 13.68 8.98 -13.42
C MET A 86 14.27 7.72 -14.07
N PHE A 87 13.43 6.76 -14.44
CA PHE A 87 13.82 5.47 -14.99
C PHE A 87 13.08 5.19 -16.31
N PRO A 88 13.39 5.92 -17.40
CA PRO A 88 12.66 5.83 -18.67
C PRO A 88 12.83 4.47 -19.39
N PHE A 89 13.75 3.64 -18.94
CA PHE A 89 13.98 2.29 -19.45
C PHE A 89 13.05 1.24 -18.81
N LEU A 90 12.31 1.60 -17.75
CA LEU A 90 11.35 0.68 -17.15
C LEU A 90 10.11 0.56 -18.03
N GLU A 91 9.66 -0.67 -18.19
CA GLU A 91 8.37 -0.95 -18.80
C GLU A 91 7.23 -0.52 -17.87
N SER A 92 6.06 -0.28 -18.43
CA SER A 92 4.87 0.20 -17.72
C SER A 92 4.51 -0.60 -16.45
N TRP A 93 4.51 -1.93 -16.54
CA TRP A 93 4.21 -2.82 -15.41
C TRP A 93 5.31 -2.81 -14.34
N GLN A 94 6.55 -2.45 -14.71
CA GLN A 94 7.63 -2.24 -13.76
C GLN A 94 7.45 -0.90 -13.04
N VAL A 95 7.02 0.14 -13.75
CA VAL A 95 6.66 1.43 -13.14
C VAL A 95 5.50 1.25 -12.16
N THR A 96 4.42 0.57 -12.56
CA THR A 96 3.26 0.37 -11.68
C THR A 96 3.61 -0.44 -10.43
N ARG A 97 4.53 -1.42 -10.54
CA ARG A 97 5.00 -2.27 -9.43
C ARG A 97 6.30 -1.82 -8.79
N PHE A 98 6.77 -0.60 -9.06
CA PHE A 98 8.04 -0.13 -8.52
C PHE A 98 8.05 -0.15 -6.98
N ALA A 99 6.93 0.22 -6.34
CA ALA A 99 6.79 0.12 -4.89
C ALA A 99 6.86 -1.33 -4.37
N VAL A 100 6.29 -2.29 -5.11
CA VAL A 100 6.36 -3.73 -4.79
C VAL A 100 7.81 -4.20 -4.76
N PHE A 101 8.60 -3.79 -5.77
CA PHE A 101 10.03 -4.07 -5.86
C PHE A 101 10.82 -3.45 -4.71
N LEU A 102 10.47 -2.21 -4.35
CA LEU A 102 11.18 -1.41 -3.34
C LEU A 102 10.94 -1.90 -1.89
N LEU A 103 9.77 -2.45 -1.58
CA LEU A 103 9.37 -2.86 -0.22
C LEU A 103 10.41 -3.68 0.56
N PRO A 104 10.92 -4.84 0.06
CA PRO A 104 11.90 -5.63 0.81
C PRO A 104 13.18 -4.85 1.13
N PHE A 105 13.62 -3.96 0.23
CA PHE A 105 14.78 -3.11 0.46
C PHE A 105 14.54 -2.04 1.52
N VAL A 106 13.33 -1.44 1.55
CA VAL A 106 12.98 -0.44 2.57
C VAL A 106 12.87 -1.11 3.94
N PHE A 107 12.30 -2.31 4.04
CA PHE A 107 12.33 -3.08 5.29
C PHE A 107 13.77 -3.33 5.76
N LEU A 108 14.67 -3.77 4.88
CA LEU A 108 16.09 -3.94 5.21
C LEU A 108 16.73 -2.64 5.71
N PHE A 109 16.54 -1.54 4.99
CA PHE A 109 17.06 -0.23 5.35
C PHE A 109 16.55 0.24 6.72
N VAL A 110 15.24 0.21 6.93
CA VAL A 110 14.62 0.65 8.19
C VAL A 110 15.08 -0.24 9.34
N THR A 111 15.13 -1.56 9.14
CA THR A 111 15.63 -2.50 10.17
C THR A 111 17.07 -2.18 10.53
N PHE A 112 17.93 -1.96 9.53
CA PHE A 112 19.33 -1.62 9.76
C PHE A 112 19.47 -0.35 10.61
N LYS A 113 18.64 0.67 10.33
CA LYS A 113 18.63 1.93 11.09
C LYS A 113 18.06 1.79 12.51
N LEU A 114 17.01 0.99 12.70
CA LEU A 114 16.41 0.73 14.01
C LEU A 114 17.31 -0.14 14.90
N ALA A 115 17.79 -1.27 14.36
CA ALA A 115 18.62 -2.23 15.08
C ALA A 115 20.03 -1.69 15.35
N GLY A 116 20.51 -0.69 14.58
CA GLY A 116 21.80 -0.02 14.79
C GLY A 116 21.99 0.58 16.19
N LYS A 117 20.90 0.78 16.95
CA LYS A 117 20.92 1.38 18.29
C LYS A 117 20.73 0.36 19.43
N SER A 118 20.64 -0.95 19.15
CA SER A 118 20.27 -1.95 20.15
C SER A 118 21.44 -2.85 20.58
N PRO A 119 21.57 -3.16 21.89
CA PRO A 119 22.46 -4.21 22.37
C PRO A 119 22.08 -5.58 21.76
N GLY A 120 23.06 -6.38 21.33
CA GLY A 120 22.81 -7.70 20.73
C GLY A 120 22.54 -7.70 19.22
N ARG A 121 22.88 -6.61 18.52
CA ARG A 121 22.79 -6.53 17.06
C ARG A 121 23.76 -7.53 16.40
N THR A 122 23.21 -8.46 15.63
CA THR A 122 23.95 -9.26 14.64
C THR A 122 23.40 -8.99 13.25
N ARG A 123 24.21 -9.17 12.20
CA ARG A 123 23.72 -9.06 10.81
C ARG A 123 22.54 -10.01 10.55
N LEU A 124 22.61 -11.22 11.12
CA LEU A 124 21.54 -12.21 11.05
C LEU A 124 20.22 -11.67 11.61
N ASN A 125 20.23 -11.07 12.80
CA ASN A 125 19.01 -10.53 13.41
C ASN A 125 18.40 -9.39 12.58
N VAL A 126 19.24 -8.55 11.96
CA VAL A 126 18.77 -7.48 11.04
C VAL A 126 18.09 -8.07 9.81
N LEU A 127 18.73 -9.06 9.18
CA LEU A 127 18.16 -9.72 8.00
C LEU A 127 16.86 -10.46 8.34
N PHE A 128 16.83 -11.18 9.46
CA PHE A 128 15.65 -11.89 9.94
C PHE A 128 14.49 -10.94 10.18
N LEU A 129 14.69 -9.87 10.96
CA LEU A 129 13.65 -8.90 11.28
C LEU A 129 13.11 -8.18 10.02
N ALA A 130 13.99 -7.83 9.08
CA ALA A 130 13.58 -7.24 7.81
C ALA A 130 12.70 -8.20 6.99
N ALA A 131 13.13 -9.45 6.86
CA ALA A 131 12.40 -10.46 6.11
C ALA A 131 11.05 -10.79 6.78
N THR A 132 11.00 -10.87 8.11
CA THR A 132 9.77 -11.02 8.90
C THR A 132 8.81 -9.85 8.67
N GLY A 133 9.30 -8.61 8.64
CA GLY A 133 8.46 -7.44 8.38
C GLY A 133 7.77 -7.47 7.02
N TYR A 134 8.53 -7.80 5.96
CA TYR A 134 7.94 -7.93 4.64
C TYR A 134 6.98 -9.14 4.54
N LEU A 135 7.31 -10.27 5.18
CA LEU A 135 6.43 -11.43 5.24
C LEU A 135 5.13 -11.17 5.99
N PHE A 136 5.10 -10.27 6.98
CA PHE A 136 3.83 -9.85 7.58
C PHE A 136 2.89 -9.28 6.52
N LEU A 137 3.41 -8.47 5.61
CA LEU A 137 2.60 -7.89 4.52
C LEU A 137 2.17 -8.96 3.52
N LEU A 138 3.06 -9.86 3.12
CA LEU A 138 2.71 -10.97 2.21
C LEU A 138 1.65 -11.89 2.83
N LEU A 139 1.74 -12.21 4.12
CA LEU A 139 0.75 -13.05 4.80
C LEU A 139 -0.59 -12.33 5.00
N SER A 140 -0.56 -11.02 5.29
CA SER A 140 -1.79 -10.26 5.55
C SER A 140 -2.51 -9.86 4.28
N ALA A 141 -1.79 -9.28 3.33
CA ALA A 141 -2.35 -8.72 2.10
C ALA A 141 -2.30 -9.70 0.92
N LYS A 142 -1.60 -10.85 1.07
CA LYS A 142 -1.53 -11.92 0.07
C LYS A 142 -1.03 -11.36 -1.27
N ASP A 143 -1.56 -11.87 -2.37
CA ASP A 143 -1.17 -11.43 -3.72
C ASP A 143 -1.49 -9.95 -4.02
N VAL A 144 -2.39 -9.32 -3.26
CA VAL A 144 -2.80 -7.92 -3.50
C VAL A 144 -1.63 -6.95 -3.31
N ILE A 145 -0.71 -7.22 -2.39
CA ILE A 145 0.48 -6.36 -2.18
C ILE A 145 1.52 -6.50 -3.30
N LEU A 146 1.35 -7.49 -4.19
CA LEU A 146 2.22 -7.73 -5.34
C LEU A 146 1.70 -7.12 -6.64
N LEU A 147 0.48 -6.57 -6.63
CA LEU A 147 -0.13 -5.88 -7.77
C LEU A 147 0.38 -4.44 -7.88
N GLY A 148 0.25 -3.84 -9.07
CA GLY A 148 0.62 -2.45 -9.36
C GLY A 148 -0.29 -1.39 -8.71
N ARG A 149 -1.01 -1.74 -7.64
CA ARG A 149 -1.95 -0.86 -6.93
C ARG A 149 -1.27 0.09 -5.95
N SER A 150 -2.03 1.10 -5.54
CA SER A 150 -1.58 2.09 -4.56
C SER A 150 -1.29 1.51 -3.16
N ASP A 151 -1.71 0.28 -2.87
CA ASP A 151 -1.50 -0.40 -1.59
C ASP A 151 0.00 -0.61 -1.27
N ALA A 152 0.82 -0.96 -2.27
CA ALA A 152 2.28 -1.08 -2.11
C ALA A 152 2.96 0.28 -1.92
N THR A 153 2.52 1.31 -2.65
CA THR A 153 3.01 2.69 -2.49
C THR A 153 2.70 3.21 -1.09
N VAL A 154 1.48 2.98 -0.59
CA VAL A 154 1.09 3.28 0.80
C VAL A 154 1.99 2.55 1.78
N ALA A 155 2.27 1.26 1.57
CA ALA A 155 3.13 0.49 2.46
C ALA A 155 4.54 1.10 2.56
N VAL A 156 5.15 1.48 1.43
CA VAL A 156 6.47 2.14 1.41
C VAL A 156 6.42 3.48 2.15
N LEU A 157 5.49 4.36 1.78
CA LEU A 157 5.40 5.69 2.36
C LEU A 157 5.06 5.65 3.85
N PHE A 158 4.18 4.73 4.27
CA PHE A 158 3.79 4.57 5.66
C PHE A 158 4.92 3.95 6.50
N LEU A 159 5.68 3.00 5.95
CA LEU A 159 6.89 2.46 6.58
C LEU A 159 7.93 3.57 6.84
N LEU A 160 8.13 4.47 5.87
CA LEU A 160 9.00 5.64 6.01
C LEU A 160 8.44 6.67 7.01
N LEU A 161 7.13 6.93 7.00
CA LEU A 161 6.47 7.82 7.96
C LEU A 161 6.61 7.29 9.40
N ALA A 162 6.32 5.99 9.61
CA ALA A 162 6.45 5.35 10.91
C ALA A 162 7.91 5.37 11.39
N TYR A 163 8.88 5.17 10.48
CA TYR A 163 10.30 5.32 10.80
C TYR A 163 10.63 6.76 11.21
N ALA A 164 10.28 7.75 10.38
CA ALA A 164 10.53 9.17 10.67
C ALA A 164 9.93 9.57 12.03
N SER A 165 8.67 9.21 12.25
CA SER A 165 7.89 9.56 13.45
C SER A 165 8.44 8.95 14.74
N THR A 166 9.18 7.83 14.68
CA THR A 166 9.59 7.07 15.87
C THR A 166 11.09 7.00 16.09
N ALA A 167 11.90 7.20 15.05
CA ALA A 167 13.36 7.10 15.14
C ALA A 167 14.04 8.44 15.54
N PHE A 168 13.32 9.56 15.44
CA PHE A 168 13.85 10.90 15.65
C PHE A 168 13.12 11.63 16.80
N SER A 169 13.90 12.09 17.79
CA SER A 169 13.42 13.01 18.83
C SER A 169 14.34 14.24 18.88
N PRO A 170 14.05 15.27 18.04
CA PRO A 170 14.81 16.50 17.99
C PRO A 170 14.88 17.23 19.33
N ARG A 171 16.04 17.85 19.63
CA ARG A 171 16.28 18.64 20.85
C ARG A 171 16.16 20.16 20.66
N THR A 172 15.98 20.62 19.43
CA THR A 172 15.96 22.05 19.06
C THR A 172 14.69 22.38 18.29
N LYS A 173 14.19 23.61 18.41
CA LYS A 173 12.99 24.09 17.70
C LYS A 173 13.08 23.89 16.19
N LEU A 174 14.21 24.29 15.57
CA LEU A 174 14.42 24.17 14.12
C LEU A 174 14.29 22.71 13.67
N ARG A 175 15.05 21.81 14.29
CA ARG A 175 14.96 20.37 13.98
C ARG A 175 13.58 19.77 14.27
N ALA A 176 12.87 20.25 15.28
CA ALA A 176 11.49 19.81 15.55
C ALA A 176 10.52 20.27 14.44
N GLY A 177 10.68 21.50 13.97
CA GLY A 177 9.99 22.03 12.79
C GLY A 177 10.30 21.22 11.54
N THR A 178 11.58 21.02 11.19
CA THR A 178 11.98 20.20 10.03
C THR A 178 11.45 18.78 10.10
N HIS A 179 11.49 18.15 11.28
CA HIS A 179 10.89 16.83 11.48
C HIS A 179 9.38 16.86 11.26
N GLY A 180 8.68 17.86 11.79
CA GLY A 180 7.25 18.09 11.56
C GLY A 180 6.93 18.25 10.08
N PHE A 181 7.70 19.07 9.37
CA PHE A 181 7.57 19.25 7.92
C PHE A 181 7.68 17.92 7.16
N ILE A 182 8.74 17.14 7.42
CA ILE A 182 8.96 15.83 6.76
C ILE A 182 7.81 14.87 7.05
N CYS A 183 7.38 14.76 8.31
CA CYS A 183 6.26 13.90 8.68
C CYS A 183 4.93 14.37 8.09
N GLY A 184 4.71 15.69 7.96
CA GLY A 184 3.54 16.27 7.30
C GLY A 184 3.50 15.96 5.81
N VAL A 185 4.63 16.12 5.10
CA VAL A 185 4.74 15.75 3.67
C VAL A 185 4.50 14.26 3.48
N LEU A 186 5.17 13.40 4.27
CA LEU A 186 4.98 11.95 4.18
C LEU A 186 3.55 11.53 4.54
N GLY A 187 2.99 12.08 5.61
CA GLY A 187 1.62 11.79 6.05
C GLY A 187 0.59 12.16 4.99
N THR A 188 0.67 13.37 4.44
CA THR A 188 -0.21 13.80 3.35
C THR A 188 -0.01 12.98 2.09
N SER A 189 1.24 12.61 1.75
CA SER A 189 1.50 11.72 0.61
C SER A 189 0.83 10.35 0.79
N VAL A 190 0.92 9.74 1.98
CA VAL A 190 0.20 8.48 2.29
C VAL A 190 -1.32 8.66 2.13
N MET A 191 -1.88 9.72 2.72
CA MET A 191 -3.32 9.99 2.68
C MET A 191 -3.83 10.21 1.24
N LEU A 192 -3.07 10.93 0.42
CA LEU A 192 -3.39 11.21 -0.98
C LEU A 192 -3.01 10.07 -1.93
N THR A 193 -2.28 9.07 -1.47
CA THR A 193 -2.07 7.81 -2.21
C THR A 193 -3.30 6.91 -2.03
N ASN A 194 -3.85 6.90 -0.81
CA ASN A 194 -5.00 6.10 -0.45
C ASN A 194 -5.66 6.63 0.83
N TRP A 195 -6.86 7.18 0.70
CA TRP A 195 -7.58 7.79 1.83
C TRP A 195 -7.85 6.82 2.99
N ARG A 196 -7.84 5.50 2.73
CA ARG A 196 -8.04 4.46 3.76
C ARG A 196 -6.95 4.46 4.84
N ALA A 197 -5.78 5.00 4.52
CA ALA A 197 -4.65 5.10 5.45
C ALA A 197 -4.71 6.34 6.37
N VAL A 198 -5.73 7.21 6.24
CA VAL A 198 -5.85 8.44 7.03
C VAL A 198 -5.79 8.18 8.55
N PRO A 199 -6.59 7.27 9.14
CA PRO A 199 -6.55 7.09 10.59
C PRO A 199 -5.24 6.47 11.11
N PRO A 200 -4.62 5.48 10.44
CA PRO A 200 -3.26 5.05 10.77
C PRO A 200 -2.22 6.18 10.73
N VAL A 201 -2.27 7.08 9.73
CA VAL A 201 -1.37 8.24 9.63
C VAL A 201 -1.55 9.17 10.83
N ILE A 202 -2.79 9.54 11.15
CA ILE A 202 -3.09 10.40 12.31
C ILE A 202 -2.57 9.75 13.60
N ALA A 203 -2.82 8.46 13.80
CA ALA A 203 -2.38 7.73 14.98
C ALA A 203 -0.84 7.77 15.15
N VAL A 204 -0.09 7.59 14.06
CA VAL A 204 1.39 7.66 14.07
C VAL A 204 1.89 9.08 14.35
N LEU A 205 1.27 10.11 13.77
CA LEU A 205 1.63 11.51 14.03
C LEU A 205 1.34 11.92 15.48
N LEU A 206 0.23 11.47 16.05
CA LEU A 206 -0.09 11.64 17.47
C LEU A 206 0.90 10.87 18.36
N PHE A 207 1.32 9.69 17.95
CA PHE A 207 2.35 8.94 18.65
C PHE A 207 3.70 9.67 18.65
N ALA A 208 4.08 10.31 17.54
CA ALA A 208 5.27 11.17 17.49
C ALA A 208 5.17 12.31 18.53
N LEU A 209 4.02 12.98 18.63
CA LEU A 209 3.78 14.01 19.66
C LEU A 209 3.91 13.46 21.09
N TRP A 210 3.43 12.24 21.34
CA TRP A 210 3.66 11.58 22.61
C TRP A 210 5.16 11.38 22.89
N THR A 211 5.96 10.96 21.90
CA THR A 211 7.43 10.83 22.09
C THR A 211 8.12 12.16 22.41
N TYR A 212 7.66 13.28 21.83
CA TYR A 212 8.15 14.61 22.20
C TYR A 212 7.87 14.93 23.66
N ARG A 213 6.66 14.64 24.15
CA ARG A 213 6.32 14.87 25.58
C ARG A 213 7.22 14.09 26.54
N GLN A 214 7.69 12.91 26.14
CA GLN A 214 8.58 12.09 26.97
C GLN A 214 10.05 12.57 26.95
N THR A 215 10.45 13.35 25.94
CA THR A 215 11.85 13.75 25.72
C THR A 215 12.12 15.23 25.99
N ASP A 216 11.07 16.06 26.05
CA ASP A 216 11.18 17.50 26.27
C ASP A 216 11.46 17.83 27.74
N ARG A 217 12.48 18.65 28.00
CA ARG A 217 12.77 19.16 29.36
C ARG A 217 11.77 20.22 29.79
N ALA A 218 11.08 20.87 28.84
CA ALA A 218 10.00 21.82 29.05
C ALA A 218 8.76 21.35 28.29
N PRO A 219 7.89 20.52 28.92
CA PRO A 219 6.91 19.71 28.21
C PRO A 219 6.01 20.52 27.27
N GLY A 220 6.05 20.17 25.98
CA GLY A 220 5.12 20.66 24.98
C GLY A 220 5.65 21.79 24.08
N LYS A 221 6.82 22.38 24.37
CA LYS A 221 7.37 23.46 23.52
C LYS A 221 7.83 22.92 22.17
N LEU A 222 8.61 21.83 22.15
CA LEU A 222 9.10 21.24 20.89
C LEU A 222 7.99 20.55 20.10
N GLY A 223 7.06 19.90 20.81
CA GLY A 223 5.88 19.27 20.20
C GLY A 223 5.00 20.25 19.42
N ARG A 224 4.87 21.50 19.88
CA ARG A 224 4.13 22.56 19.14
C ARG A 224 4.78 22.90 17.81
N TYR A 225 6.11 23.06 17.76
CA TYR A 225 6.82 23.34 16.49
C TYR A 225 6.68 22.19 15.50
N TYR A 226 6.77 20.95 15.99
CA TYR A 226 6.49 19.77 15.19
C TYR A 226 5.06 19.79 14.63
N ALA A 227 4.05 19.98 15.49
CA ALA A 227 2.64 19.99 15.09
C ALA A 227 2.33 21.08 14.06
N LEU A 228 2.74 22.33 14.32
CA LEU A 228 2.50 23.46 13.42
C LEU A 228 3.17 23.24 12.06
N SER A 229 4.41 22.77 12.05
CA SER A 229 5.12 22.51 10.80
C SER A 229 4.55 21.32 10.04
N CYS A 230 4.04 20.31 10.75
CA CYS A 230 3.34 19.17 10.15
C CYS A 230 2.05 19.62 9.48
N ILE A 231 1.21 20.39 10.19
CA ILE A 231 -0.04 20.95 9.65
C ILE A 231 0.25 21.85 8.46
N GLY A 232 1.22 22.76 8.58
CA GLY A 232 1.61 23.66 7.50
C GLY A 232 2.06 22.91 6.24
N ALA A 233 2.91 21.90 6.39
CA ALA A 233 3.33 21.06 5.26
C ALA A 233 2.16 20.30 4.63
N SER A 234 1.25 19.77 5.44
CA SER A 234 0.07 19.05 4.95
C SER A 234 -0.90 19.95 4.19
N LEU A 235 -1.10 21.20 4.65
CA LEU A 235 -1.92 22.19 3.96
C LEU A 235 -1.29 22.61 2.63
N VAL A 236 0.01 22.90 2.62
CA VAL A 236 0.73 23.27 1.40
C VAL A 236 0.69 22.15 0.36
N MET A 237 1.00 20.91 0.75
CA MET A 237 0.96 19.77 -0.18
C MET A 237 -0.44 19.51 -0.74
N SER A 238 -1.47 19.58 0.11
CA SER A 238 -2.86 19.42 -0.35
C SER A 238 -3.28 20.55 -1.29
N ALA A 239 -2.92 21.80 -0.96
CA ALA A 239 -3.21 22.97 -1.80
C ALA A 239 -2.50 22.90 -3.16
N LEU A 240 -1.24 22.45 -3.20
CA LEU A 240 -0.50 22.26 -4.46
C LEU A 240 -1.17 21.21 -5.35
N ILE A 241 -1.61 20.09 -4.79
CA ILE A 241 -2.31 19.04 -5.55
C ILE A 241 -3.68 19.54 -6.04
N LEU A 242 -4.45 20.21 -5.18
CA LEU A 242 -5.74 20.78 -5.56
C LEU A 242 -5.61 21.86 -6.63
N HIS A 243 -4.60 22.72 -6.54
CA HIS A 243 -4.35 23.74 -7.55
C HIS A 243 -3.91 23.11 -8.88
N TYR A 244 -2.86 22.28 -8.86
CA TYR A 244 -2.24 21.78 -10.08
C TYR A 244 -3.13 20.79 -10.85
N LEU A 245 -3.87 19.94 -10.14
CA LEU A 245 -4.70 18.90 -10.76
C LEU A 245 -6.18 19.29 -10.90
N PHE A 246 -6.70 20.17 -10.06
CA PHE A 246 -8.14 20.44 -9.99
C PHE A 246 -8.50 21.92 -10.10
N ASP A 247 -7.54 22.85 -10.16
CA ASP A 247 -7.79 24.29 -10.06
C ASP A 247 -8.73 24.65 -8.89
N PHE A 248 -8.50 24.01 -7.74
CA PHE A 248 -9.35 24.09 -6.54
C PHE A 248 -10.82 23.66 -6.72
N ASN A 249 -11.17 22.96 -7.81
CA ASN A 249 -12.49 22.36 -8.00
C ASN A 249 -12.68 21.15 -7.07
N LEU A 250 -13.10 21.43 -5.83
CA LEU A 250 -13.36 20.42 -4.80
C LEU A 250 -14.47 19.45 -5.18
N THR A 251 -15.44 19.88 -5.99
CA THR A 251 -16.51 19.01 -6.49
C THR A 251 -15.94 17.96 -7.42
N LEU A 252 -15.08 18.34 -8.36
CA LEU A 252 -14.43 17.41 -9.28
C LEU A 252 -13.51 16.44 -8.51
N TYR A 253 -12.71 16.97 -7.57
CA TYR A 253 -11.89 16.15 -6.67
C TYR A 253 -12.73 15.12 -5.91
N TYR A 254 -13.85 15.54 -5.30
CA TYR A 254 -14.76 14.65 -4.61
C TYR A 254 -15.32 13.57 -5.54
N LYS A 255 -15.77 13.95 -6.74
CA LYS A 255 -16.36 13.03 -7.71
C LYS A 255 -15.40 11.90 -8.10
N HIS A 256 -14.13 12.20 -8.31
CA HIS A 256 -13.10 11.23 -8.68
C HIS A 256 -12.69 10.31 -7.52
N PHE A 257 -12.52 10.81 -6.29
CA PHE A 257 -11.89 10.02 -5.22
C PHE A 257 -12.82 9.49 -4.13
N PHE A 258 -13.99 10.10 -3.96
CA PHE A 258 -14.94 9.74 -2.89
C PHE A 258 -16.32 9.39 -3.43
N GLY A 259 -16.79 10.13 -4.43
CA GLY A 259 -18.12 9.96 -5.01
C GLY A 259 -18.21 8.89 -6.11
N PHE A 260 -17.10 8.29 -6.53
CA PHE A 260 -17.06 7.32 -7.64
C PHE A 260 -18.09 6.18 -7.49
N TYR A 261 -18.22 5.62 -6.28
CA TYR A 261 -19.16 4.54 -5.97
C TYR A 261 -20.49 5.04 -5.39
N SER A 262 -20.75 6.34 -5.48
CA SER A 262 -22.02 6.91 -5.03
C SER A 262 -23.16 6.54 -5.99
N HIS A 263 -24.39 6.54 -5.49
CA HIS A 263 -25.59 6.32 -6.31
C HIS A 263 -25.68 7.31 -7.48
N GLY A 264 -25.23 8.56 -7.29
CA GLY A 264 -25.24 9.59 -8.33
C GLY A 264 -24.29 9.34 -9.50
N ALA A 265 -23.29 8.47 -9.34
CA ALA A 265 -22.39 8.07 -10.43
C ALA A 265 -23.06 7.13 -11.45
N GLY A 266 -24.08 6.36 -11.02
CA GLY A 266 -24.77 5.35 -11.84
C GLY A 266 -23.99 4.08 -12.15
N TRP A 267 -22.70 4.01 -11.79
CA TRP A 267 -21.85 2.84 -12.03
C TRP A 267 -22.32 1.58 -11.29
N VAL A 268 -22.86 1.76 -10.09
CA VAL A 268 -23.36 0.68 -9.23
C VAL A 268 -24.70 0.14 -9.75
N SER A 269 -25.57 0.98 -10.33
CA SER A 269 -26.87 0.58 -10.85
C SER A 269 -26.83 0.02 -12.28
N SER A 270 -25.80 0.33 -13.07
CA SER A 270 -25.68 -0.12 -14.47
C SER A 270 -25.00 -1.49 -14.65
N ASN A 271 -24.32 -2.01 -13.62
CA ASN A 271 -23.61 -3.28 -13.71
C ASN A 271 -24.46 -4.44 -13.18
N SER A 272 -25.02 -5.22 -14.11
CA SER A 272 -25.78 -6.47 -13.88
C SER A 272 -24.98 -7.61 -13.23
N ARG A 273 -23.73 -7.38 -12.80
CA ARG A 273 -22.86 -8.33 -12.09
C ARG A 273 -22.84 -8.14 -10.57
N GLY A 274 -23.75 -7.34 -10.00
CA GLY A 274 -23.85 -7.21 -8.54
C GLY A 274 -22.65 -6.53 -7.90
N LEU A 275 -22.18 -5.41 -8.49
CA LEU A 275 -21.27 -4.52 -7.77
C LEU A 275 -22.04 -3.96 -6.58
N VAL A 276 -21.67 -4.42 -5.40
CA VAL A 276 -22.31 -4.00 -4.15
C VAL A 276 -21.97 -2.52 -3.88
N PRO A 277 -22.96 -1.66 -3.56
CA PRO A 277 -22.75 -0.28 -3.17
C PRO A 277 -21.61 -0.07 -2.16
N PHE A 278 -20.98 1.10 -2.20
CA PHE A 278 -20.08 1.52 -1.13
C PHE A 278 -20.87 1.68 0.17
N GLY A 279 -20.39 1.08 1.27
CA GLY A 279 -21.04 1.10 2.58
C GLY A 279 -21.82 -0.16 2.96
N ASP A 280 -21.93 -1.17 2.08
CA ASP A 280 -22.59 -2.41 2.45
C ASP A 280 -21.70 -3.25 3.36
N SER A 281 -22.14 -3.33 4.62
CA SER A 281 -21.48 -4.11 5.66
C SER A 281 -21.58 -5.60 5.39
N TYR A 282 -20.67 -6.38 5.97
CA TYR A 282 -20.77 -7.84 5.96
C TYR A 282 -22.16 -8.31 6.42
N ASP A 283 -22.81 -9.16 5.63
CA ASP A 283 -24.21 -9.61 5.87
C ASP A 283 -24.41 -10.43 7.16
N HIS A 284 -23.32 -10.76 7.86
CA HIS A 284 -23.35 -11.48 9.13
C HIS A 284 -22.81 -10.62 10.28
N SER A 285 -23.09 -11.05 11.52
CA SER A 285 -22.65 -10.35 12.72
C SER A 285 -21.14 -10.09 12.77
N MET A 286 -20.74 -8.99 13.43
CA MET A 286 -19.34 -8.65 13.73
C MET A 286 -18.56 -9.82 14.35
N PHE A 287 -19.21 -10.67 15.17
CA PHE A 287 -18.57 -11.84 15.75
C PHE A 287 -18.17 -12.88 14.69
N SER A 288 -19.06 -13.17 13.73
CA SER A 288 -18.77 -14.06 12.59
C SER A 288 -17.63 -13.50 11.73
N PHE A 289 -17.64 -12.18 11.51
CA PHE A 289 -16.57 -11.48 10.82
C PHE A 289 -15.23 -11.60 11.55
N LEU A 290 -15.17 -11.32 12.85
CA LEU A 290 -13.94 -11.46 13.65
C LEU A 290 -13.40 -12.89 13.64
N LYS A 291 -14.27 -13.90 13.83
CA LYS A 291 -13.88 -15.32 13.74
C LYS A 291 -13.24 -15.64 12.40
N SER A 292 -13.76 -15.04 11.33
CA SER A 292 -13.26 -15.23 9.99
C SER A 292 -11.85 -14.64 9.78
N LEU A 293 -11.51 -13.56 10.48
CA LEU A 293 -10.17 -12.95 10.44
C LEU A 293 -9.11 -13.79 11.18
N PHE A 294 -9.48 -14.86 11.89
CA PHE A 294 -8.55 -15.84 12.45
C PHE A 294 -8.29 -17.03 11.52
N TYR A 295 -9.04 -17.19 10.42
CA TYR A 295 -8.89 -18.33 9.53
C TYR A 295 -7.81 -18.04 8.46
N PRO A 296 -6.62 -18.64 8.54
CA PRO A 296 -5.53 -18.36 7.61
C PRO A 296 -5.84 -18.90 6.20
N ALA A 297 -6.40 -20.10 6.10
CA ALA A 297 -6.54 -20.81 4.82
C ALA A 297 -7.68 -20.31 3.91
N ALA A 298 -8.35 -19.20 4.24
CA ALA A 298 -9.43 -18.72 3.40
C ALA A 298 -8.93 -18.17 2.06
N ASP A 299 -9.75 -18.39 1.04
CA ASP A 299 -9.46 -17.94 -0.32
C ASP A 299 -9.46 -16.40 -0.41
N THR A 300 -8.71 -15.89 -1.38
CA THR A 300 -8.76 -14.50 -1.85
C THR A 300 -10.19 -14.04 -2.14
N ILE A 301 -11.01 -14.91 -2.74
CA ILE A 301 -12.40 -14.64 -3.12
C ILE A 301 -13.33 -14.62 -1.90
N THR A 302 -13.03 -15.41 -0.86
CA THR A 302 -13.81 -15.40 0.40
C THR A 302 -13.29 -14.40 1.41
N LEU A 303 -12.24 -13.64 1.09
CA LEU A 303 -11.84 -12.39 1.76
C LEU A 303 -11.49 -12.52 3.28
N LYS A 304 -11.41 -13.73 3.81
CA LYS A 304 -11.14 -14.01 5.24
C LYS A 304 -9.63 -14.23 5.45
N GLY A 305 -8.91 -13.16 5.78
CA GLY A 305 -7.45 -13.10 5.58
C GLY A 305 -6.53 -13.56 6.70
N GLY A 306 -7.00 -14.25 7.75
CA GLY A 306 -6.16 -14.60 8.91
C GLY A 306 -5.37 -13.48 9.62
N PRO A 307 -5.62 -12.15 9.45
CA PRO A 307 -4.74 -11.12 10.01
C PRO A 307 -4.76 -11.14 11.53
N LEU A 308 -5.88 -11.51 12.17
CA LEU A 308 -5.93 -11.57 13.63
C LEU A 308 -5.10 -12.74 14.19
N LEU A 309 -4.98 -13.85 13.45
CA LEU A 309 -4.09 -14.94 13.85
C LEU A 309 -2.62 -14.51 13.78
N LEU A 310 -2.22 -13.85 12.70
CA LEU A 310 -0.85 -13.32 12.57
C LEU A 310 -0.56 -12.24 13.63
N ALA A 311 -1.53 -11.36 13.91
CA ALA A 311 -1.43 -10.37 14.98
C ALA A 311 -1.21 -11.04 16.35
N LEU A 312 -2.01 -12.07 16.66
CA LEU A 312 -1.91 -12.83 17.91
C LEU A 312 -0.53 -13.47 18.04
N VAL A 313 -0.03 -14.14 17.00
CA VAL A 313 1.31 -14.72 16.97
C VAL A 313 2.35 -13.66 17.32
N ALA A 314 2.36 -12.52 16.63
CA ALA A 314 3.32 -11.46 16.91
C ALA A 314 3.23 -10.91 18.35
N TYR A 315 2.02 -10.63 18.86
CA TYR A 315 1.83 -10.14 20.23
C TYR A 315 2.27 -11.14 21.31
N LEU A 316 2.08 -12.44 21.11
CA LEU A 316 2.52 -13.49 22.06
C LEU A 316 4.04 -13.48 22.27
N PHE A 317 4.80 -13.05 21.27
CA PHE A 317 6.26 -13.01 21.32
C PHE A 317 6.83 -11.66 21.80
N ILE A 318 6.02 -10.60 21.88
CA ILE A 318 6.45 -9.32 22.42
C ILE A 318 6.52 -9.39 23.97
N PRO A 319 7.69 -9.11 24.59
CA PRO A 319 7.83 -9.06 26.04
C PRO A 319 6.84 -8.10 26.69
N ARG A 320 6.02 -8.60 27.62
CA ARG A 320 4.98 -7.84 28.34
C ARG A 320 5.49 -6.95 29.47
N LYS A 321 6.79 -6.63 29.52
CA LYS A 321 7.33 -5.81 30.62
C LYS A 321 6.59 -4.47 30.64
N ALA A 322 6.03 -4.12 31.80
CA ALA A 322 5.14 -2.97 31.97
C ALA A 322 5.91 -1.64 31.97
N ASP A 323 6.68 -1.36 30.90
CA ASP A 323 7.21 -0.01 30.67
C ASP A 323 6.16 0.86 29.95
N SER A 324 6.14 2.15 30.26
CA SER A 324 5.16 3.11 29.72
C SER A 324 5.20 3.18 28.19
N ALA A 325 6.36 2.91 27.61
CA ALA A 325 6.53 2.92 26.16
C ALA A 325 5.91 1.70 25.48
N ASN A 326 6.03 0.50 26.03
CA ASN A 326 5.38 -0.69 25.52
C ASN A 326 3.85 -0.55 25.63
N LYS A 327 3.33 0.10 26.69
CA LYS A 327 1.90 0.46 26.77
C LYS A 327 1.49 1.39 25.64
N ALA A 328 2.27 2.43 25.37
CA ALA A 328 1.98 3.38 24.28
C ALA A 328 2.03 2.72 22.90
N TRP A 329 3.00 1.83 22.65
CA TRP A 329 3.09 1.05 21.41
C TRP A 329 1.91 0.10 21.24
N SER A 330 1.55 -0.65 22.29
CA SER A 330 0.37 -1.52 22.28
C SER A 330 -0.90 -0.71 22.01
N LEU A 331 -1.05 0.45 22.63
CA LEU A 331 -2.22 1.32 22.39
C LEU A 331 -2.26 1.78 20.94
N LEU A 332 -1.14 2.28 20.39
CA LEU A 332 -1.04 2.68 18.99
C LEU A 332 -1.45 1.54 18.05
N SER A 333 -0.84 0.36 18.20
CA SER A 333 -1.09 -0.76 17.29
C SER A 333 -2.50 -1.32 17.46
N LEU A 334 -3.06 -1.38 18.67
CA LEU A 334 -4.44 -1.83 18.90
C LEU A 334 -5.49 -0.83 18.40
N SER A 335 -5.25 0.48 18.53
CA SER A 335 -6.13 1.51 17.96
C SER A 335 -6.18 1.41 16.44
N VAL A 336 -5.02 1.24 15.79
CA VAL A 336 -4.96 1.05 14.33
C VAL A 336 -5.60 -0.27 13.93
N LEU A 337 -5.42 -1.35 14.70
CA LEU A 337 -6.11 -2.62 14.45
C LEU A 337 -7.63 -2.46 14.48
N ALA A 338 -8.17 -1.81 15.51
CA ALA A 338 -9.60 -1.58 15.65
C ALA A 338 -10.16 -0.80 14.46
N PHE A 339 -9.44 0.23 13.99
CA PHE A 339 -9.80 0.96 12.79
C PHE A 339 -9.78 0.07 11.54
N CYS A 340 -8.72 -0.72 11.31
CA CYS A 340 -8.63 -1.62 10.17
C CYS A 340 -9.78 -2.64 10.14
N VAL A 341 -10.12 -3.22 11.30
CA VAL A 341 -11.24 -4.15 11.45
C VAL A 341 -12.57 -3.46 11.14
N MET A 342 -12.81 -2.28 11.71
CA MET A 342 -14.06 -1.54 11.48
C MET A 342 -14.22 -1.11 10.03
N ALA A 343 -13.17 -0.53 9.44
CA ALA A 343 -13.16 -0.10 8.05
C ALA A 343 -13.37 -1.28 7.09
N TYR A 344 -12.81 -2.45 7.42
CA TYR A 344 -13.04 -3.64 6.61
C TYR A 344 -14.46 -4.20 6.79
N TYR A 345 -14.99 -4.20 8.00
CA TYR A 345 -16.37 -4.64 8.26
C TYR A 345 -17.40 -3.78 7.51
N LEU A 346 -17.24 -2.46 7.54
CA LEU A 346 -18.15 -1.49 6.91
C LEU A 346 -18.02 -1.46 5.39
N GLN A 347 -16.87 -1.86 4.85
CA GLN A 347 -16.61 -1.92 3.42
C GLN A 347 -16.20 -3.34 3.05
N PHE A 348 -17.01 -4.34 3.39
CA PHE A 348 -16.61 -5.73 3.23
C PHE A 348 -16.37 -6.08 1.74
N TYR A 349 -17.31 -5.68 0.88
CA TYR A 349 -17.30 -6.01 -0.54
C TYR A 349 -16.29 -5.22 -1.38
N GLY A 350 -16.03 -3.96 -1.03
CA GLY A 350 -14.97 -3.16 -1.67
C GLY A 350 -13.61 -3.23 -0.96
N GLY A 351 -13.57 -3.90 0.21
CA GLY A 351 -12.43 -3.93 1.09
C GLY A 351 -11.60 -5.20 0.95
N GLY A 352 -10.70 -5.42 1.91
CA GLY A 352 -9.96 -6.67 1.95
C GLY A 352 -8.89 -6.74 3.03
N PRO A 353 -8.20 -7.89 3.14
CA PRO A 353 -7.10 -8.08 4.09
C PRO A 353 -5.96 -7.05 3.96
N HIS A 354 -5.82 -6.42 2.79
CA HIS A 354 -4.87 -5.33 2.54
C HIS A 354 -5.12 -4.08 3.42
N TYR A 355 -6.30 -3.91 4.02
CA TYR A 355 -6.57 -2.84 5.00
C TYR A 355 -5.68 -2.93 6.25
N PHE A 356 -5.14 -4.12 6.54
CA PHE A 356 -4.30 -4.35 7.71
C PHE A 356 -2.81 -4.03 7.48
N VAL A 357 -2.42 -3.63 6.26
CA VAL A 357 -1.02 -3.29 5.94
C VAL A 357 -0.42 -2.26 6.92
N PRO A 358 -1.08 -1.11 7.21
CA PRO A 358 -0.56 -0.16 8.18
C PRO A 358 -0.42 -0.75 9.58
N PHE A 359 -1.40 -1.57 10.02
CA PHE A 359 -1.35 -2.25 11.31
C PHE A 359 -0.12 -3.15 11.43
N PHE A 360 0.15 -3.98 10.42
CA PHE A 360 1.28 -4.91 10.46
C PHE A 360 2.64 -4.22 10.39
N ILE A 361 2.73 -3.09 9.69
CA ILE A 361 3.92 -2.22 9.75
C ILE A 361 4.16 -1.79 11.20
N LEU A 362 3.15 -1.25 11.90
CA LEU A 362 3.31 -0.80 13.29
C LEU A 362 3.60 -1.93 14.26
N LEU A 363 2.95 -3.08 14.09
CA LEU A 363 3.22 -4.27 14.89
C LEU A 363 4.67 -4.75 14.70
N TRP A 364 5.17 -4.69 13.46
CA TRP A 364 6.57 -4.98 13.16
C TRP A 364 7.54 -3.97 13.80
N PHE A 365 7.23 -2.66 13.80
CA PHE A 365 8.03 -1.68 14.56
C PHE A 365 8.04 -2.00 16.05
N PHE A 366 6.90 -2.38 16.63
CA PHE A 366 6.80 -2.74 18.03
C PHE A 366 7.65 -3.98 18.37
N LEU A 367 7.67 -4.95 17.45
CA LEU A 367 8.54 -6.12 17.53
C LEU A 367 10.03 -5.73 17.43
N CYS A 368 10.38 -4.89 16.45
CA CYS A 368 11.74 -4.35 16.27
C CYS A 368 12.20 -3.49 17.45
N ARG A 369 11.30 -2.87 18.21
CA ARG A 369 11.70 -2.15 19.44
C ARG A 369 12.12 -3.12 20.54
N ASN A 370 11.45 -4.26 20.63
CA ASN A 370 11.62 -5.21 21.73
C ASN A 370 12.55 -6.39 21.39
N PHE A 371 13.10 -6.46 20.17
CA PHE A 371 13.88 -7.63 19.73
C PHE A 371 15.11 -7.91 20.60
N SER A 372 15.82 -6.88 21.09
CA SER A 372 17.00 -7.04 21.95
C SER A 372 16.67 -7.71 23.30
N ARG A 373 15.39 -7.70 23.68
CA ARG A 373 14.87 -8.35 24.89
C ARG A 373 14.32 -9.75 24.60
N MET A 374 14.35 -10.22 23.36
CA MET A 374 13.90 -11.55 22.97
C MET A 374 15.08 -12.51 22.92
N ALA A 375 15.00 -13.61 23.67
CA ALA A 375 15.98 -14.69 23.57
C ALA A 375 15.99 -15.29 22.15
N PRO A 376 17.12 -15.80 21.65
CA PRO A 376 17.20 -16.41 20.32
C PRO A 376 16.15 -17.50 20.07
N ALA A 377 15.88 -18.35 21.07
CA ALA A 377 14.83 -19.39 20.97
C ALA A 377 13.44 -18.80 20.69
N ARG A 378 13.14 -17.62 21.25
CA ARG A 378 11.87 -16.91 21.04
C ARG A 378 11.76 -16.37 19.61
N LEU A 379 12.85 -15.83 19.06
CA LEU A 379 12.92 -15.37 17.67
C LEU A 379 12.78 -16.55 16.68
N THR A 380 13.47 -17.66 16.96
CA THR A 380 13.33 -18.89 16.18
C THR A 380 11.89 -19.39 16.22
N LEU A 381 11.25 -19.44 17.38
CA LEU A 381 9.87 -19.90 17.50
C LEU A 381 8.89 -18.98 16.76
N LEU A 382 9.06 -17.66 16.83
CA LEU A 382 8.31 -16.72 15.98
C LEU A 382 8.48 -17.05 14.50
N GLY A 383 9.73 -17.29 14.06
CA GLY A 383 10.01 -17.68 12.67
C GLY A 383 9.36 -19.01 12.28
N VAL A 384 9.38 -20.01 13.16
CA VAL A 384 8.67 -21.29 12.91
C VAL A 384 7.16 -21.07 12.78
N CYS A 385 6.54 -20.28 13.67
CA CYS A 385 5.12 -19.94 13.58
C CYS A 385 4.79 -19.22 12.27
N MET A 386 5.64 -18.28 11.85
CA MET A 386 5.48 -17.59 10.56
C MET A 386 5.62 -18.54 9.37
N LEU A 387 6.62 -19.43 9.39
CA LEU A 387 6.80 -20.43 8.33
C LEU A 387 5.58 -21.36 8.24
N ALA A 388 5.04 -21.79 9.39
CA ALA A 388 3.81 -22.58 9.43
C ALA A 388 2.63 -21.82 8.80
N LEU A 389 2.48 -20.52 9.08
CA LEU A 389 1.46 -19.69 8.44
C LEU A 389 1.68 -19.55 6.93
N VAL A 390 2.93 -19.43 6.46
CA VAL A 390 3.26 -19.44 5.02
C VAL A 390 2.82 -20.76 4.40
N CYS A 391 3.15 -21.89 5.03
CA CYS A 391 2.76 -23.22 4.54
C CYS A 391 1.24 -23.39 4.48
N VAL A 392 0.50 -22.97 5.52
CA VAL A 392 -0.97 -23.02 5.52
C VAL A 392 -1.56 -22.09 4.44
N ASN A 393 -0.92 -20.96 4.18
CA ASN A 393 -1.33 -19.98 3.16
C ASN A 393 -0.67 -20.17 1.80
N TYR A 394 -0.03 -21.31 1.52
CA TYR A 394 0.84 -21.46 0.34
C TYR A 394 0.12 -21.09 -0.98
N ARG A 395 -1.18 -21.37 -1.09
CA ARG A 395 -2.01 -21.07 -2.27
C ARG A 395 -2.11 -19.57 -2.59
N THR A 396 -2.01 -18.72 -1.57
CA THR A 396 -2.18 -17.26 -1.71
C THR A 396 -0.88 -16.48 -1.52
N VAL A 397 0.16 -17.11 -0.97
CA VAL A 397 1.47 -16.49 -0.70
C VAL A 397 2.56 -16.98 -1.64
N LEU A 398 2.64 -18.30 -1.90
CA LEU A 398 3.73 -18.90 -2.69
C LEU A 398 3.31 -19.25 -4.12
N LEU A 399 2.12 -19.84 -4.27
CA LEU A 399 1.62 -20.32 -5.55
C LEU A 399 1.44 -19.21 -6.61
N PRO A 400 1.01 -17.96 -6.27
CA PRO A 400 0.93 -16.88 -7.25
C PRO A 400 2.30 -16.56 -7.86
N THR A 401 3.34 -16.43 -7.03
CA THR A 401 4.73 -16.21 -7.46
C THR A 401 5.22 -17.37 -8.33
N LEU A 402 4.97 -18.62 -7.93
CA LEU A 402 5.35 -19.79 -8.72
C LEU A 402 4.65 -19.80 -10.08
N LYS A 403 3.34 -19.52 -10.11
CA LYS A 403 2.54 -19.44 -11.35
C LYS A 403 3.07 -18.35 -12.29
N ARG A 404 3.40 -17.17 -11.76
CA ARG A 404 4.02 -16.08 -12.54
C ARG A 404 5.36 -16.54 -13.12
N GLY A 405 6.21 -17.16 -12.31
CA GLY A 405 7.51 -17.68 -12.76
C GLY A 405 7.37 -18.72 -13.88
N ILE A 406 6.49 -19.71 -13.73
CA ILE A 406 6.25 -20.75 -14.74
C ILE A 406 5.68 -20.16 -16.04
N LYS A 407 4.80 -19.15 -15.93
CA LYS A 407 4.10 -18.56 -17.08
C LYS A 407 4.80 -17.33 -17.68
N ILE A 408 5.98 -16.95 -17.18
CA ILE A 408 6.61 -15.68 -17.53
C ILE A 408 6.87 -15.54 -19.03
N GLN A 409 7.33 -16.60 -19.70
CA GLN A 409 7.57 -16.54 -21.15
C GLN A 409 6.26 -16.32 -21.92
N ARG A 410 5.21 -17.08 -21.61
CA ARG A 410 3.89 -16.92 -22.24
C ARG A 410 3.32 -15.52 -22.03
N ALA A 411 3.59 -14.93 -20.86
CA ALA A 411 3.18 -13.57 -20.54
C ALA A 411 3.91 -12.53 -21.42
N TYR A 412 5.20 -12.72 -21.68
CA TYR A 412 5.95 -11.89 -22.62
C TYR A 412 5.52 -12.11 -24.09
N ASP A 413 5.24 -13.35 -24.49
CA ASP A 413 4.75 -13.66 -25.85
C ASP A 413 3.38 -12.98 -26.08
N PHE A 414 2.49 -13.04 -25.09
CA PHE A 414 1.20 -12.35 -25.12
C PHE A 414 1.37 -10.83 -25.22
N MET A 415 2.20 -10.23 -24.35
CA MET A 415 2.49 -8.79 -24.38
C MET A 415 3.03 -8.35 -25.75
N THR A 416 3.94 -9.13 -26.35
CA THR A 416 4.51 -8.84 -27.67
C THR A 416 3.43 -8.89 -28.76
N SER A 417 2.54 -9.89 -28.68
CA SER A 417 1.41 -10.03 -29.61
C SER A 417 0.44 -8.84 -29.49
N VAL A 418 0.12 -8.41 -28.26
CA VAL A 418 -0.76 -7.25 -28.03
C VAL A 418 -0.12 -5.97 -28.58
N ARG A 419 1.19 -5.75 -28.36
CA ARG A 419 1.91 -4.59 -28.92
C ARG A 419 1.88 -4.58 -30.45
N SER A 420 2.15 -5.72 -31.08
CA SER A 420 2.07 -5.83 -32.55
C SER A 420 0.67 -5.55 -33.11
N LEU A 421 -0.38 -5.95 -32.38
CA LEU A 421 -1.76 -5.61 -32.75
C LEU A 421 -2.04 -4.11 -32.60
N GLN A 422 -1.48 -3.46 -31.58
CA GLN A 422 -1.64 -2.01 -31.36
C GLN A 422 -0.94 -1.16 -32.42
N ASP A 423 0.13 -1.65 -33.04
CA ASP A 423 0.81 -0.95 -34.14
C ASP A 423 -0.05 -0.87 -35.40
N SER A 424 -1.02 -1.77 -35.55
CA SER A 424 -1.89 -1.88 -36.73
C SER A 424 -3.36 -1.56 -36.46
N ASN A 425 -3.78 -1.49 -35.20
CA ASN A 425 -5.19 -1.31 -34.81
C ASN A 425 -5.34 -0.37 -33.62
N THR A 426 -6.36 0.49 -33.65
CA THR A 426 -6.78 1.28 -32.49
C THR A 426 -7.59 0.41 -31.55
N ILE A 427 -6.94 -0.18 -30.53
CA ILE A 427 -7.61 -0.98 -29.50
C ILE A 427 -7.80 -0.12 -28.24
N LEU A 428 -9.07 0.08 -27.86
CA LEU A 428 -9.47 0.81 -26.65
C LEU A 428 -9.96 -0.20 -25.61
N SER A 429 -9.01 -0.85 -24.95
CA SER A 429 -9.28 -1.79 -23.86
C SER A 429 -8.30 -1.52 -22.73
N GLU A 430 -8.80 -1.60 -21.50
CA GLU A 430 -8.05 -1.36 -20.27
C GLU A 430 -6.74 -2.16 -20.25
N ASP A 431 -6.78 -3.47 -20.46
CA ASP A 431 -5.59 -4.33 -20.43
C ASP A 431 -4.54 -3.94 -21.48
N THR A 432 -4.96 -3.35 -22.60
CA THR A 432 -4.05 -2.97 -23.67
C THR A 432 -3.32 -1.67 -23.38
N PHE A 433 -3.91 -0.77 -22.59
CA PHE A 433 -3.26 0.50 -22.23
C PHE A 433 -1.99 0.27 -21.43
N LEU A 434 -1.97 -0.74 -20.56
CA LEU A 434 -0.79 -1.11 -19.82
C LEU A 434 0.40 -1.33 -20.75
N PHE A 435 0.24 -1.85 -21.97
CA PHE A 435 1.38 -2.18 -22.84
C PHE A 435 1.89 -1.03 -23.70
N ARG A 436 1.19 0.12 -23.71
CA ARG A 436 1.56 1.29 -24.52
C ARG A 436 2.80 1.99 -23.98
N ARG A 437 3.68 2.41 -24.88
CA ARG A 437 4.88 3.21 -24.56
C ARG A 437 4.65 4.71 -24.70
N SER A 438 3.64 5.11 -25.45
CA SER A 438 3.26 6.50 -25.69
C SER A 438 1.75 6.62 -25.81
N ARG A 439 1.24 7.82 -25.53
CA ARG A 439 -0.16 8.17 -25.80
C ARG A 439 -0.31 8.55 -27.28
N HIS A 440 -1.31 8.00 -27.96
CA HIS A 440 -1.59 8.21 -29.39
C HIS A 440 -2.83 9.08 -29.63
N GLY A 441 -3.13 9.99 -28.70
CA GLY A 441 -4.25 10.93 -28.82
C GLY A 441 -5.57 10.45 -28.21
N GLU A 442 -5.54 9.38 -27.41
CA GLU A 442 -6.72 8.84 -26.73
C GLU A 442 -7.29 9.88 -25.78
N SER A 443 -8.55 10.24 -25.98
CA SER A 443 -9.27 11.19 -25.13
C SER A 443 -10.18 10.52 -24.10
N ILE A 444 -10.22 9.18 -24.07
CA ILE A 444 -10.97 8.36 -23.11
C ILE A 444 -10.11 7.20 -22.61
N ASP A 445 -10.39 6.67 -21.42
CA ASP A 445 -9.66 5.57 -20.79
C ASP A 445 -10.37 4.21 -20.86
N MET A 446 -11.70 4.16 -20.74
CA MET A 446 -12.48 2.91 -20.77
C MET A 446 -13.84 3.15 -21.42
N GLY A 447 -14.05 2.64 -22.66
CA GLY A 447 -15.23 2.94 -23.46
C GLY A 447 -16.58 2.60 -22.80
N ASP A 448 -16.65 1.51 -22.04
CA ASP A 448 -17.84 1.08 -21.29
C ASP A 448 -18.08 1.94 -20.04
N THR A 449 -17.03 2.21 -19.28
CA THR A 449 -17.08 3.00 -18.05
C THR A 449 -17.41 4.45 -18.35
N VAL A 450 -16.70 5.10 -19.28
CA VAL A 450 -17.01 6.49 -19.69
C VAL A 450 -18.43 6.61 -20.23
N SER A 451 -18.95 5.57 -20.91
CA SER A 451 -20.32 5.54 -21.39
C SER A 451 -21.35 5.51 -20.26
N ALA A 452 -21.08 4.77 -19.18
CA ALA A 452 -21.96 4.72 -18.02
C ALA A 452 -22.01 6.09 -17.30
N PHE A 453 -20.85 6.70 -17.05
CA PHE A 453 -20.77 8.03 -16.42
C PHE A 453 -21.31 9.16 -17.31
N ARG A 454 -21.18 9.02 -18.64
CA ARG A 454 -21.78 9.97 -19.59
C ARG A 454 -23.31 9.98 -19.49
N ARG A 455 -23.94 8.81 -19.38
CA ARG A 455 -25.42 8.70 -19.30
C ARG A 455 -26.01 9.39 -18.08
N THR A 456 -25.27 9.46 -16.97
CA THR A 456 -25.71 10.13 -15.75
C THR A 456 -25.36 11.61 -15.70
N GLY A 457 -24.51 12.09 -16.62
CA GLY A 457 -23.97 13.45 -16.57
C GLY A 457 -23.09 13.71 -15.34
N TYR A 458 -22.57 12.66 -14.70
CA TYR A 458 -21.94 12.77 -13.38
C TYR A 458 -20.73 13.72 -13.38
N TYR A 459 -19.89 13.68 -14.40
CA TYR A 459 -18.72 14.56 -14.54
C TYR A 459 -19.01 15.89 -15.27
N GLY A 460 -20.25 16.11 -15.71
CA GLY A 460 -20.70 17.35 -16.36
C GLY A 460 -20.52 17.40 -17.89
N ASP A 461 -20.90 18.52 -18.49
CA ASP A 461 -21.04 18.66 -19.94
C ASP A 461 -19.73 18.54 -20.71
N GLU A 462 -18.62 19.10 -20.20
CA GLU A 462 -17.32 19.02 -20.86
C GLU A 462 -16.83 17.58 -20.98
N PHE A 463 -17.05 16.76 -19.95
CA PHE A 463 -16.78 15.33 -20.00
C PHE A 463 -17.60 14.67 -21.12
N ASN A 464 -18.92 14.93 -21.15
CA ASN A 464 -19.82 14.34 -22.15
C ASN A 464 -19.45 14.73 -23.58
N LYS A 465 -19.15 16.02 -23.83
CA LYS A 465 -18.68 16.51 -25.13
C LYS A 465 -17.38 15.84 -25.56
N THR A 466 -16.46 15.61 -24.64
CA THR A 466 -15.18 14.93 -24.94
C THR A 466 -15.39 13.46 -25.29
N VAL A 467 -16.29 12.76 -24.58
CA VAL A 467 -16.68 11.38 -24.93
C VAL A 467 -17.36 11.33 -26.31
N ASP A 468 -18.27 12.27 -26.60
CA ASP A 468 -19.00 12.31 -27.87
C ASP A 468 -18.08 12.57 -29.06
N ARG A 469 -17.22 13.58 -28.96
CA ARG A 469 -16.20 13.87 -29.98
C ARG A 469 -15.29 12.66 -30.22
N HIS A 470 -14.99 11.87 -29.18
CA HIS A 470 -14.19 10.66 -29.34
C HIS A 470 -14.94 9.61 -30.15
N PHE A 471 -16.18 9.28 -29.77
CA PHE A 471 -16.95 8.24 -30.46
C PHE A 471 -17.34 8.61 -31.89
N GLU A 472 -17.55 9.89 -32.19
CA GLU A 472 -17.77 10.37 -33.55
C GLU A 472 -16.55 10.11 -34.45
N ARG A 473 -15.34 10.41 -33.95
CA ARG A 473 -14.08 10.21 -34.70
C ARG A 473 -13.70 8.76 -34.92
N THR A 474 -14.14 7.85 -34.04
CA THR A 474 -13.82 6.41 -34.17
C THR A 474 -14.83 5.66 -35.05
N LYS A 475 -15.99 6.27 -35.34
CA LYS A 475 -17.02 5.70 -36.24
C LYS A 475 -16.81 6.08 -37.71
N SER A 476 -16.11 7.20 -37.97
CA SER A 476 -15.63 7.61 -39.30
C SER A 476 -14.37 6.85 -39.67
#